data_AF-A0A2V8XZV4-F1
#
_entry.id   AF-A0A2V8XZV4-F1
#
_cell.length_a   1.000
_cell.length_b   1.000
_cell.length_c   1.000
_cell.angle_alpha   90.00
_cell.angle_beta   90.00
_cell.angle_gamma   90.00
#
_symmetry.space_group_name_H-M   'P 1'
#
loop_
_entity.id
_entity.type
_entity.pdbx_description
1 polymer ?
#
loop_
_entity_poly.entity_id
_entity_poly.type
_entity_poly.pdbx_seq_one_letter_code
_entity_poly.pdbx_strand_id
1 'polypeptide(L)'
;MCYWFATSLIAWGVLGVAGVYWSPLHWYSASTILLAAGIGCIANWLRNRSFHCVITGPLFVIAATLFLVGSLGLAHVHVSLVWSLLFVGIGVAFLLEWKYAKRS
;
A
#
# COMPACT_ATOMS: atom_id res chain seq x y z
N MET A 1 -8.46 -2.24 16.21
CA MET A 1 -7.18 -2.27 15.49
C MET A 1 -6.86 -3.63 14.85
N CYS A 2 -6.87 -4.77 15.56
CA CYS A 2 -6.59 -6.07 14.94
C CYS A 2 -7.51 -6.43 13.76
N TYR A 3 -8.81 -6.10 13.84
CA TYR A 3 -9.75 -6.31 12.72
C TYR A 3 -9.33 -5.52 11.46
N TRP A 4 -9.05 -4.22 11.60
CA TRP A 4 -8.61 -3.35 10.50
C TRP A 4 -7.24 -3.72 9.92
N PHE A 5 -6.36 -4.24 10.77
CA PHE A 5 -5.08 -4.80 10.35
C PHE A 5 -5.26 -6.07 9.52
N ALA A 6 -6.06 -7.02 10.00
CA ALA A 6 -6.34 -8.25 9.29
C ALA A 6 -7.05 -8.00 7.96
N THR A 7 -8.07 -7.14 7.93
CA THR A 7 -8.77 -6.79 6.68
C THR A 7 -7.84 -6.08 5.70
N SER A 8 -6.96 -5.18 6.16
CA SER A 8 -5.95 -4.55 5.29
C SER A 8 -4.98 -5.60 4.74
N LEU A 9 -4.42 -6.46 5.58
CA LEU A 9 -3.50 -7.52 5.13
C LEU A 9 -4.13 -8.46 4.11
N ILE A 10 -5.38 -8.85 4.31
CA ILE A 10 -6.11 -9.71 3.37
C ILE A 10 -6.38 -8.96 2.06
N ALA A 11 -6.87 -7.72 2.13
CA ALA A 11 -7.16 -6.93 0.93
C ALA A 11 -5.91 -6.69 0.08
N TRP A 12 -4.81 -6.26 0.72
CA TRP A 12 -3.52 -6.07 0.04
C TRP A 12 -2.91 -7.40 -0.40
N GLY A 13 -3.06 -8.45 0.40
CA GLY A 13 -2.68 -9.84 0.10
C GLY A 13 -3.25 -10.31 -1.24
N VAL A 14 -4.57 -10.23 -1.35
CA VAL A 14 -5.31 -10.64 -2.55
C VAL A 14 -4.94 -9.77 -3.74
N LEU A 15 -4.83 -8.44 -3.56
CA LEU A 15 -4.41 -7.53 -4.62
C LEU A 15 -2.97 -7.78 -5.08
N GLY A 16 -2.07 -8.15 -4.17
CA GLY A 16 -0.69 -8.51 -4.48
C GLY A 16 -0.57 -9.80 -5.27
N VAL A 17 -1.30 -10.84 -4.85
CA VAL A 17 -1.39 -12.10 -5.59
C VAL A 17 -2.00 -11.86 -6.97
N ALA A 18 -3.09 -11.10 -7.07
CA ALA A 18 -3.69 -10.74 -8.35
C ALA A 18 -2.70 -9.96 -9.23
N GLY A 19 -1.98 -8.98 -8.68
CA GLY A 19 -0.98 -8.19 -9.39
C GLY A 19 0.21 -9.01 -9.90
N VAL A 20 0.62 -10.05 -9.18
CA VAL A 20 1.73 -10.94 -9.58
C VAL A 20 1.28 -11.94 -10.67
N TYR A 21 0.10 -12.56 -10.51
CA TYR A 21 -0.32 -13.69 -11.36
C TYR A 21 -1.20 -13.30 -12.56
N TRP A 22 -1.86 -12.14 -12.55
CA TRP A 22 -2.71 -11.72 -13.67
C TRP A 22 -2.01 -10.67 -14.56
N SER A 23 -1.43 -11.12 -15.68
CA SER A 23 -0.79 -10.27 -16.69
C SER A 23 -1.64 -9.10 -17.23
N PRO A 24 -2.97 -9.19 -17.46
CA PRO A 24 -3.73 -8.03 -17.96
C PRO A 24 -3.95 -6.93 -16.91
N LEU A 25 -3.66 -7.19 -15.64
CA LEU A 25 -3.86 -6.26 -14.51
C LEU A 25 -2.54 -5.70 -13.94
N HIS A 26 -1.41 -6.16 -14.48
CA HIS A 26 -0.10 -6.16 -13.83
C HIS A 26 0.52 -4.77 -13.63
N TRP A 27 0.07 -3.73 -14.35
CA TRP A 27 0.77 -2.44 -14.36
C TRP A 27 -0.16 -1.24 -14.15
N TYR A 28 -1.07 -0.96 -15.09
CA TYR A 28 -1.94 0.22 -15.01
C TYR A 28 -2.96 0.15 -13.86
N SER A 29 -3.60 -1.01 -13.69
CA SER A 29 -4.58 -1.20 -12.60
C SER A 29 -3.94 -1.20 -11.22
N ALA A 30 -2.74 -1.78 -11.08
CA ALA A 30 -1.99 -1.71 -9.82
C ALA A 30 -1.67 -0.26 -9.42
N SER A 31 -1.18 0.55 -10.37
CA SER A 31 -0.86 1.96 -10.10
C SER A 31 -2.08 2.78 -9.67
N THR A 32 -3.22 2.61 -10.33
CA THR A 32 -4.45 3.39 -10.04
C THR A 32 -5.06 3.03 -8.70
N ILE A 33 -5.10 1.73 -8.36
CA ILE A 33 -5.60 1.24 -7.06
C ILE A 33 -4.70 1.74 -5.91
N LEU A 34 -3.38 1.63 -6.06
CA LEU A 34 -2.42 2.10 -5.06
C LEU A 34 -2.51 3.62 -4.89
N LEU A 35 -2.65 4.38 -5.98
CA LEU A 35 -2.80 5.82 -5.91
C LEU A 35 -4.09 6.23 -5.19
N ALA A 36 -5.22 5.60 -5.54
CA ALA A 36 -6.50 5.85 -4.88
C ALA A 36 -6.44 5.54 -3.37
N ALA A 37 -5.77 4.46 -2.99
CA ALA A 37 -5.58 4.09 -1.60
C ALA A 37 -4.61 5.00 -0.85
N GLY A 38 -3.57 5.50 -1.51
CA GLY A 38 -2.67 6.51 -0.98
C GLY A 38 -3.42 7.80 -0.64
N ILE A 39 -4.26 8.29 -1.56
CA ILE A 39 -5.13 9.45 -1.34
C ILE A 39 -6.13 9.18 -0.22
N GLY A 40 -6.75 7.99 -0.19
CA GLY A 40 -7.68 7.59 0.87
C GLY A 40 -7.02 7.58 2.26
N CYS A 41 -5.79 7.08 2.36
CA CYS A 41 -5.02 7.12 3.60
C CYS A 41 -4.71 8.56 4.03
N ILE A 42 -4.26 9.41 3.11
CA ILE A 42 -3.97 10.84 3.42
C ILE A 42 -5.25 11.55 3.88
N ALA A 43 -6.38 11.34 3.21
CA ALA A 43 -7.66 11.90 3.60
C ALA A 43 -8.13 11.40 4.99
N ASN A 44 -7.96 10.10 5.26
CA ASN A 44 -8.29 9.52 6.55
C ASN A 44 -7.37 10.02 7.67
N TRP A 45 -6.08 10.26 7.41
CA TRP A 45 -5.23 10.99 8.34
C TRP A 45 -5.82 12.37 8.59
N LEU A 46 -6.01 13.20 7.55
CA LEU A 46 -6.48 14.58 7.73
C LEU A 46 -7.75 14.67 8.57
N ARG A 47 -8.66 13.70 8.45
CA ARG A 47 -9.90 13.65 9.22
C ARG A 47 -9.77 13.03 10.62
N ASN A 48 -9.14 11.86 10.73
CA ASN A 48 -9.17 11.01 11.94
C ASN A 48 -7.81 10.88 12.65
N ARG A 49 -6.76 11.52 12.12
CA ARG A 49 -5.36 11.48 12.63
C ARG A 49 -4.84 10.06 12.90
N SER A 50 -5.27 9.09 12.09
CA SER A 50 -4.78 7.70 12.16
C SER A 50 -3.30 7.63 11.79
N PHE A 51 -2.47 7.12 12.70
CA PHE A 51 -1.01 7.12 12.54
C PHE A 51 -0.52 6.13 11.49
N HIS A 52 -1.22 5.02 11.25
CA HIS A 52 -0.78 4.08 10.20
C HIS A 52 -0.90 4.71 8.80
N CYS A 53 -1.95 5.50 8.56
CA CYS A 53 -2.19 6.19 7.30
C CYS A 53 -1.09 7.18 6.92
N VAL A 54 -0.33 7.68 7.91
CA VAL A 54 0.83 8.54 7.75
C VAL A 54 1.94 7.90 6.94
N ILE A 55 2.14 6.63 7.21
CA ILE A 55 3.25 5.87 6.69
C ILE A 55 2.80 5.12 5.44
N THR A 56 1.60 4.52 5.47
CA THR A 56 1.05 3.76 4.34
C THR A 56 0.68 4.66 3.17
N GLY A 57 0.18 5.88 3.42
CA GLY A 57 -0.22 6.82 2.36
C GLY A 57 0.93 7.13 1.37
N PRO A 58 2.06 7.68 1.84
CA PRO A 58 3.24 7.91 1.00
C PRO A 58 3.78 6.63 0.36
N LEU A 59 3.79 5.51 1.09
CA LEU A 59 4.23 4.20 0.56
C LEU A 59 3.40 3.77 -0.65
N PHE A 60 2.07 3.92 -0.57
CA PHE A 60 1.17 3.61 -1.67
C PHE A 60 1.38 4.53 -2.87
N VAL A 61 1.62 5.83 -2.65
CA VAL A 61 1.92 6.77 -3.74
C VAL A 61 3.24 6.40 -4.43
N ILE A 62 4.30 6.13 -3.67
CA ILE A 62 5.60 5.72 -4.22
C ILE A 62 5.45 4.43 -5.03
N ALA A 63 4.78 3.42 -4.49
CA ALA A 63 4.55 2.17 -5.20
C ALA A 63 3.72 2.38 -6.48
N ALA A 64 2.68 3.22 -6.44
CA ALA A 64 1.88 3.58 -7.60
C ALA A 64 2.74 4.21 -8.70
N THR A 65 3.63 5.15 -8.33
CA THR A 65 4.56 5.78 -9.28
C THR A 65 5.53 4.77 -9.88
N LEU A 66 6.10 3.86 -9.07
CA LEU A 66 7.00 2.81 -9.56
C LEU A 66 6.30 1.87 -10.56
N PHE A 67 5.07 1.45 -10.26
CA PHE A 67 4.27 0.65 -11.20
C PHE A 67 3.94 1.41 -12.49
N LEU A 68 3.64 2.71 -12.39
CA LEU A 68 3.36 3.54 -13.56
C LEU A 68 4.60 3.71 -14.46
N VAL A 69 5.77 3.96 -13.87
CA VAL A 69 7.06 4.08 -14.60
C VAL A 69 7.43 2.75 -15.26
N GLY A 70 7.25 1.63 -14.56
CA GLY A 70 7.43 0.30 -15.14
C GLY A 70 6.46 0.01 -16.27
N SER A 71 5.20 0.45 -16.15
CA SER A 71 4.20 0.30 -17.22
C SER A 71 4.54 1.07 -18.50
N LEU A 72 5.23 2.20 -18.36
CA LEU A 72 5.68 3.03 -19.47
C LEU A 72 6.97 2.51 -20.12
N GLY A 73 7.54 1.40 -19.61
CA GLY A 73 8.79 0.82 -20.10
C GLY A 73 10.02 1.68 -19.84
N LEU A 74 9.92 2.69 -18.97
CA LEU A 74 11.00 3.64 -18.66
C LEU A 74 12.05 3.04 -17.72
N ALA A 75 11.68 2.04 -16.90
CA ALA A 75 12.59 1.36 -15.98
C ALA A 75 12.13 -0.09 -15.72
N HIS A 76 13.10 -1.01 -15.54
CA HIS A 76 12.83 -2.38 -15.13
C HIS A 76 12.50 -2.42 -13.63
N VAL A 77 11.20 -2.42 -13.29
CA VAL A 77 10.73 -2.49 -11.90
C VAL A 77 10.33 -3.93 -11.57
N HIS A 78 10.98 -4.52 -10.57
CA HIS A 78 10.61 -5.85 -10.09
C HIS A 78 9.34 -5.78 -9.23
N VAL A 79 8.23 -6.23 -9.81
CA VAL A 79 6.90 -6.24 -9.17
C VAL A 79 6.89 -6.96 -7.82
N SER A 80 7.59 -8.10 -7.71
CA SER A 80 7.69 -8.85 -6.45
C SER A 80 8.37 -8.05 -5.33
N LEU A 81 9.37 -7.23 -5.66
CA LEU A 81 10.08 -6.40 -4.69
C LEU A 81 9.18 -5.26 -4.19
N VAL A 82 8.44 -4.61 -5.09
CA VAL A 82 7.52 -3.51 -4.74
C VAL A 82 6.42 -4.02 -3.81
N TRP A 83 5.81 -5.17 -4.14
CA TRP A 83 4.80 -5.79 -3.27
C TRP A 83 5.37 -6.20 -1.92
N SER A 84 6.56 -6.80 -1.89
CA SER A 84 7.20 -7.20 -0.63
C SER A 84 7.46 -5.99 0.28
N LEU A 85 8.00 -4.90 -0.28
CA LEU A 85 8.23 -3.65 0.45
C LEU A 85 6.92 -3.02 0.94
N LEU A 86 5.85 -3.07 0.14
CA LEU A 86 4.53 -2.62 0.55
C LEU A 86 4.01 -3.39 1.76
N PHE A 87 4.04 -4.73 1.73
CA PHE A 87 3.60 -5.55 2.85
C PHE A 87 4.39 -5.28 4.13
N VAL A 88 5.72 -5.18 4.01
CA VAL A 88 6.59 -4.85 5.13
C VAL A 88 6.25 -3.46 5.69
N GLY A 89 6.10 -2.46 4.81
CA GLY A 89 5.77 -1.09 5.21
C GLY A 89 4.41 -0.98 5.91
N ILE A 90 3.38 -1.67 5.41
CA ILE A 90 2.06 -1.73 6.04
C ILE A 90 2.15 -2.41 7.41
N GLY A 91 2.86 -3.54 7.49
CA GLY A 91 3.08 -4.24 8.75
C GLY A 91 3.73 -3.35 9.79
N VAL A 92 4.81 -2.66 9.43
CA VAL A 92 5.51 -1.71 10.31
C VAL A 92 4.58 -0.55 10.72
N ALA A 93 3.81 0.03 9.80
CA ALA A 93 2.89 1.12 10.10
C ALA A 93 1.82 0.73 11.14
N PHE A 94 1.24 -0.46 11.01
CA PHE A 94 0.26 -0.97 11.97
C PHE A 94 0.91 -1.38 13.30
N LEU A 95 2.13 -1.93 13.31
CA LEU A 95 2.87 -2.21 14.54
C LEU A 95 3.21 -0.93 15.31
N LEU A 96 3.61 0.14 14.58
CA LEU A 96 3.85 1.44 15.17
C LEU A 96 2.54 2.00 15.75
N GLU A 97 1.44 1.99 15.00
CA GLU A 97 0.15 2.43 15.52
C GLU A 97 -0.26 1.62 16.76
N TRP A 98 -0.07 0.30 16.77
CA TRP A 98 -0.35 -0.51 17.96
C TRP A 98 0.50 -0.10 19.17
N LYS A 99 1.78 0.20 18.96
CA LYS A 99 2.71 0.60 20.02
C LYS A 99 2.44 2.01 20.56
N TYR A 100 2.07 2.94 19.67
CA TYR A 100 1.88 4.36 20.02
C TYR A 100 0.42 4.72 20.36
N ALA A 101 -0.59 4.02 19.81
CA ALA A 101 -2.00 4.25 20.15
C ALA A 101 -2.36 3.78 21.57
N LYS A 102 -1.58 2.87 22.17
CA LYS A 102 -1.72 2.52 23.60
C LYS A 102 -1.23 3.61 24.57
N ARG A 103 -0.61 4.68 24.07
CA ARG A 103 -0.09 5.80 24.88
C ARG A 103 -0.87 7.10 24.69
N SER A 104 -1.94 7.11 23.89
CA SER A 104 -2.84 8.27 23.75
C SER A 104 -4.05 8.15 24.65
#